data_AF-A0A5C5PSM9-F1
#
_entry.id   AF-A0A5C5PSM9-F1
#
_cell.length_a   1.000
_cell.length_b   1.000
_cell.length_c   1.000
_cell.angle_alpha   90.00
_cell.angle_beta   90.00
_cell.angle_gamma   90.00
#
_symmetry.space_group_name_H-M   'P 1'
#
loop_
_entity.id
_entity.type
_entity.pdbx_description
1 polymer ?
#
loop_
_entity_poly.entity_id
_entity_poly.type
_entity_poly.pdbx_seq_one_letter_code
_entity_poly.pdbx_strand_id
1 'polypeptide(L)' 'MSTYGERLKHERLRLKLTQAQMAHAGGVKRQAQGFYERDVTLPRAPYLAAITLLGVDVLYIITGRHSLQIGALVQ' A
#
# COMPACT_ATOMS: atom_id res chain seq x y z
N MET A 1 -4.23 -16.46 -7.36
CA MET A 1 -3.47 -15.90 -6.21
C MET A 1 -3.14 -14.48 -6.57
N SER A 2 -3.33 -13.50 -5.67
CA SER A 2 -2.93 -12.13 -5.97
C SER A 2 -1.43 -11.93 -5.73
N THR A 3 -0.77 -11.13 -6.56
CA THR A 3 0.63 -10.75 -6.37
C THR A 3 0.79 -9.66 -5.31
N TYR A 4 2.05 -9.34 -4.96
CA TYR A 4 2.35 -8.24 -4.05
C TYR A 4 1.86 -6.90 -4.63
N GLY A 5 2.20 -6.64 -5.90
CA GLY A 5 1.82 -5.43 -6.61
C GLY A 5 0.31 -5.27 -6.76
N GLU A 6 -0.42 -6.37 -7.02
CA GLU A 6 -1.88 -6.37 -7.07
C GLU A 6 -2.51 -5.97 -5.73
N ARG A 7 -2.00 -6.49 -4.61
CA ARG A 7 -2.49 -6.11 -3.28
C ARG A 7 -2.16 -4.67 -2.91
N LEU A 8 -0.97 -4.18 -3.28
CA LEU A 8 -0.62 -2.76 -3.11
C LEU A 8 -1.54 -1.84 -3.91
N LYS A 9 -1.82 -2.21 -5.18
CA LYS A 9 -2.77 -1.48 -6.03
C LYS A 9 -4.19 -1.52 -5.45
N HIS A 10 -4.62 -2.67 -4.94
CA HIS A 10 -5.91 -2.83 -4.29
C HIS A 10 -6.08 -1.86 -3.13
N GLU A 11 -5.12 -1.81 -2.20
CA GLU A 11 -5.17 -0.89 -1.06
C GLU A 11 -5.15 0.59 -1.49
N ARG A 12 -4.35 0.93 -2.50
CA ARG A 12 -4.36 2.29 -3.06
C ARG A 12 -5.74 2.69 -3.58
N LEU A 13 -6.38 1.80 -4.33
CA LEU A 13 -7.70 2.04 -4.92
C LEU A 13 -8.80 2.07 -3.86
N ARG A 14 -8.72 1.21 -2.83
CA ARG A 14 -9.62 1.23 -1.66
C ARG A 14 -9.65 2.60 -0.99
N LEU A 15 -8.49 3.25 -0.88
CA LEU A 15 -8.32 4.58 -0.32
C LEU A 15 -8.58 5.72 -1.33
N LYS A 16 -8.99 5.40 -2.57
CA LYS A 16 -9.24 6.36 -3.67
C LYS A 16 -8.04 7.26 -3.99
N LEU A 17 -6.82 6.75 -3.81
CA LEU A 17 -5.58 7.48 -4.10
C LEU A 17 -5.12 7.26 -5.54
N THR A 18 -4.60 8.31 -6.16
CA THR A 18 -3.82 8.19 -7.40
C THR A 18 -2.43 7.61 -7.12
N GLN A 19 -1.76 7.08 -8.15
CA GLN A 19 -0.36 6.62 -8.01
C GLN A 19 0.58 7.75 -7.57
N ALA A 20 0.32 8.99 -7.98
CA ALA A 20 1.15 10.14 -7.59
C ALA A 20 1.00 10.47 -6.10
N GLN A 21 -0.23 10.45 -5.57
CA GLN A 21 -0.49 10.71 -4.15
C GLN A 21 0.16 9.65 -3.25
N MET A 22 0.00 8.36 -3.56
CA MET A 22 0.63 7.30 -2.77
C MET A 22 2.16 7.32 -2.90
N ALA A 23 2.70 7.60 -4.10
CA ALA A 23 4.14 7.75 -4.29
C ALA A 23 4.71 8.90 -3.44
N HIS A 24 4.02 10.04 -3.43
CA HIS A 24 4.43 11.21 -2.66
C HIS A 24 4.49 10.90 -1.15
N ALA A 25 3.45 10.25 -0.61
CA ALA A 25 3.45 9.82 0.79
C ALA A 25 4.57 8.81 1.10
N GLY A 26 4.86 7.90 0.16
CA GLY A 26 5.94 6.93 0.26
C GLY A 26 7.35 7.52 0.03
N GLY A 27 7.49 8.82 -0.25
CA GLY A 27 8.77 9.48 -0.51
C GLY A 27 9.45 9.04 -1.82
N VAL A 28 8.67 8.56 -2.80
CA VAL A 28 9.17 8.05 -4.09
C VAL A 28 8.53 8.77 -5.28
N LYS A 29 9.11 8.57 -6.47
CA LYS A 29 8.53 9.07 -7.72
C LYS A 29 7.29 8.24 -8.12
N ARG A 30 6.33 8.86 -8.81
CA ARG A 30 5.14 8.18 -9.39
C ARG A 30 5.51 6.92 -10.20
N GLN A 31 6.63 6.96 -10.93
CA GLN A 31 7.10 5.80 -11.71
C GLN A 31 7.40 4.59 -10.82
N ALA A 32 8.03 4.81 -9.66
CA ALA A 32 8.35 3.74 -8.71
C ALA A 32 7.07 3.06 -8.19
N GLN A 33 6.02 3.84 -7.86
CA GLN A 33 4.70 3.30 -7.54
C GLN A 33 4.17 2.36 -8.64
N GLY A 34 4.25 2.80 -9.90
CA GLY A 34 3.83 1.99 -11.04
C GLY A 34 4.70 0.76 -11.29
N PHE A 35 5.95 0.72 -10.79
CA PHE A 35 6.81 -0.46 -10.82
C PHE A 35 6.43 -1.43 -9.70
N TYR A 36 6.13 -0.92 -8.51
CA TYR A 36 5.68 -1.72 -7.38
C TYR A 36 4.35 -2.42 -7.68
N GLU A 37 3.38 -1.70 -8.27
CA GLU A 37 2.06 -2.25 -8.63
C GLU A 37 2.09 -3.28 -9.77
N ARG A 38 3.23 -3.46 -10.45
CA ARG A 38 3.45 -4.44 -11.51
C ARG A 38 4.52 -5.47 -11.16
N ASP A 39 4.92 -5.52 -9.88
CA ASP A 39 5.96 -6.42 -9.38
C ASP A 39 7.32 -6.31 -10.09
N VAL A 40 7.60 -5.16 -10.73
CA VAL A 40 8.89 -4.90 -11.42
C VAL A 40 10.02 -4.68 -10.42
N THR A 41 9.71 -3.96 -9.34
CA THR A 41 10.60 -3.81 -8.17
C THR A 41 9.73 -3.88 -6.92
N LEU A 42 10.33 -4.17 -5.76
CA LEU A 42 9.63 -4.17 -4.49
C LEU A 42 9.94 -2.90 -3.70
N PRO A 43 8.94 -2.31 -3.01
CA PRO A 43 9.17 -1.19 -2.12
C PRO A 43 10.01 -1.61 -0.90
N ARG A 44 10.81 -0.69 -0.38
CA ARG A 44 11.59 -0.90 0.85
C ARG A 44 10.77 -0.58 2.09
N ALA A 45 11.21 -1.07 3.24
CA ALA A 45 10.54 -0.86 4.53
C ALA A 45 10.17 0.61 4.84
N PRO A 46 11.02 1.64 4.55
CA PRO A 46 10.63 3.03 4.80
C PRO A 46 9.41 3.50 4.00
N TYR A 47 9.28 3.06 2.74
CA TYR A 47 8.08 3.36 1.94
C TYR A 47 6.85 2.70 2.56
N LEU A 48 6.97 1.44 3.02
CA LEU A 48 5.86 0.73 3.64
C LEU A 48 5.41 1.37 4.95
N ALA A 49 6.36 1.76 5.80
CA ALA A 49 6.08 2.49 7.03
C ALA A 49 5.42 3.86 6.77
N ALA A 50 5.76 4.53 5.68
CA ALA A 50 5.15 5.81 5.35
C ALA A 50 3.69 5.67 4.91
N ILE A 51 3.37 4.67 4.06
CA ILE A 51 2.00 4.51 3.54
C ILE A 51 1.01 3.98 4.59
N THR A 52 1.46 3.37 5.70
CA THR A 52 0.54 3.02 6.80
C THR A 52 -0.15 4.25 7.39
N LEU A 53 0.48 5.42 7.33
CA LEU A 53 -0.12 6.69 7.78
C LEU A 53 -1.32 7.12 6.95
N LEU A 54 -1.47 6.59 5.73
CA LEU A 54 -2.65 6.79 4.88
C LEU A 54 -3.77 5.78 5.17
N GLY A 55 -3.57 4.85 6.11
CA GLY A 55 -4.49 3.76 6.39
C GLY A 55 -4.37 2.57 5.43
N VAL A 56 -3.20 2.41 4.78
CA VAL A 56 -2.88 1.22 3.98
C VAL A 56 -2.62 0.02 4.89
N ASP A 57 -3.27 -1.11 4.60
CA ASP A 57 -3.00 -2.39 5.26
C ASP A 57 -1.74 -3.05 4.68
N VAL A 58 -0.58 -2.73 5.25
CA VAL A 58 0.71 -3.31 4.84
C VAL A 58 0.80 -4.81 5.15
N LEU A 59 0.11 -5.29 6.19
CA LEU A 59 0.08 -6.72 6.50
C LEU A 59 -0.61 -7.49 5.38
N TYR A 60 -1.73 -6.98 4.87
CA TYR A 60 -2.41 -7.53 3.70
C TYR A 60 -1.51 -7.54 2.49
N ILE A 61 -0.79 -6.46 2.21
CA ILE A 61 0.13 -6.39 1.06
C ILE A 61 1.18 -7.49 1.13
N ILE A 62 1.78 -7.73 2.30
CA ILE A 62 2.85 -8.71 2.47
C ILE A 62 2.30 -10.15 2.48
N THR A 63 1.21 -10.39 3.20
CA THR A 63 0.77 -11.75 3.57
C THR A 63 -0.46 -12.24 2.81
N GLY A 64 -1.21 -11.35 2.16
CA GLY A 64 -2.52 -11.63 1.58
C GLY A 64 -3.65 -11.76 2.62
N ARG A 65 -3.36 -11.53 3.91
CA ARG A 65 -4.35 -11.58 4.99
C ARG A 65 -4.62 -10.18 5.51
N HIS A 66 -5.87 -9.77 5.48
CA HIS A 66 -6.28 -8.49 6.07
C HIS A 66 -5.96 -8.45 7.56
N SER A 67 -5.36 -7.35 8.00
CA SER A 67 -5.23 -7.05 9.41
C SER A 67 -6.60 -6.75 10.01
N LEU A 68 -6.80 -7.18 11.25
CA LEU A 68 -7.96 -6.76 12.02
C LEU A 68 -7.73 -5.32 12.46
N GLN A 69 -8.51 -4.39 11.92
CA GLN A 69 -8.48 -3.01 12.39
C GLN A 69 -9.29 -2.91 13.69
N ILE A 70 -8.60 -2.85 14.83
CA ILE A 70 -9.24 -2.83 16.17
C ILE A 70 -9.92 -1.48 16.50
N GLY A 71 -9.83 -0.47 15.62
CA GLY A 71 -10.32 0.89 15.87
C GLY A 71 -11.82 1.17 15.67
N ALA A 72 -12.67 0.17 15.40
CA ALA A 72 -14.11 0.37 15.22
C ALA A 72 -14.95 0.19 16.52
N LEU A 73 -14.31 -0.12 17.65
CA LEU A 73 -14.97 -0.38 18.94
C LEU A 73 -14.79 0.74 19.97
N VAL A 74 -14.82 2.00 19.53
CA VAL A 74 -15.07 3.12 20.44
C VAL A 74 -16.21 3.93 19.84
N GLN A 75 -17.42 3.63 20.32
CA GLN A 75 -18.59 4.50 20.22
C GLN A 75 -18.52 5.56 21.32
#